data_AF-A0A932M9E7-F1
#
_entry.id   AF-A0A932M9E7-F1
#
_cell.length_a   1.000
_cell.length_b   1.000
_cell.length_c   1.000
_cell.angle_alpha   90.00
_cell.angle_beta   90.00
_cell.angle_gamma   90.00
#
_symmetry.space_group_name_H-M   'P 1'
#
loop_
_entity.id
_entity.type
_entity.pdbx_description
1 polymer ?
#
loop_
_entity_poly.entity_id
_entity_poly.type
_entity_poly.pdbx_seq_one_letter_code
_entity_poly.pdbx_strand_id
1 'polypeptide(L)'
;MLLTLRLIHIFSAGVLVGSVIFNYFLLRPALRLIPPAHAVVIAQRVGTLFTYTGWSALVLLFLSGLTRLYLTGDLGILISRELFIHGHGRSLALMILSWFTAVVSSSIMTFTLRPRLMSKLLVGSNPTLADVEKRRTTQMESSVWLDRLQLLNVITSILAMIAGASIIHGGLF
;
A
#
# COMPACT_ATOMS: atom_id res chain seq x y z
N MET A 1 -16.32 -17.66 -14.85
CA MET A 1 -16.28 -16.27 -14.35
C MET A 1 -15.79 -16.15 -12.90
N LEU A 2 -16.42 -16.82 -11.92
CA LEU A 2 -15.99 -16.74 -10.51
C LEU A 2 -14.55 -17.21 -10.25
N LEU A 3 -14.11 -18.28 -10.93
CA LEU A 3 -12.73 -18.76 -10.84
C LEU A 3 -11.73 -17.70 -11.32
N THR A 4 -12.00 -17.06 -12.46
CA THR A 4 -11.17 -16.00 -13.03
C THR A 4 -11.01 -14.83 -12.06
N LEU A 5 -12.10 -14.37 -11.44
CA LEU A 5 -12.06 -13.30 -10.43
C LEU A 5 -11.24 -13.71 -9.21
N ARG A 6 -11.37 -14.95 -8.75
CA ARG A 6 -10.56 -15.48 -7.65
C ARG A 6 -9.07 -15.46 -8.00
N LEU A 7 -8.70 -15.91 -9.20
CA LEU A 7 -7.30 -15.92 -9.65
C LEU A 7 -6.74 -14.50 -9.74
N ILE A 8 -7.49 -13.56 -10.30
CA ILE A 8 -7.09 -12.14 -10.37
C ILE A 8 -6.91 -11.58 -8.95
N HIS A 9 -7.84 -11.86 -8.04
CA HIS A 9 -7.78 -11.36 -6.67
C HIS A 9 -6.55 -11.90 -5.92
N ILE A 10 -6.30 -13.21 -5.99
CA ILE A 10 -5.15 -13.86 -5.34
C ILE A 10 -3.84 -13.37 -5.94
N PHE A 11 -3.76 -13.27 -7.28
CA PHE A 11 -2.57 -12.74 -7.95
C PHE A 11 -2.28 -11.30 -7.51
N SER A 12 -3.31 -10.45 -7.48
CA SER A 12 -3.18 -9.05 -7.05
C SER A 12 -2.77 -8.95 -5.58
N ALA A 13 -3.31 -9.81 -4.71
CA ALA A 13 -2.88 -9.90 -3.31
C ALA A 13 -1.40 -10.27 -3.21
N GLY A 14 -0.96 -11.28 -3.97
CA GLY A 14 0.44 -11.71 -4.01
C GLY A 14 1.38 -10.61 -4.50
N VAL A 15 1.01 -9.89 -5.57
CA VAL A 15 1.77 -8.74 -6.07
C VAL A 15 1.86 -7.64 -5.03
N LEU A 16 0.76 -7.28 -4.37
CA LEU A 16 0.74 -6.23 -3.35
C LEU A 16 1.60 -6.61 -2.14
N VAL A 17 1.33 -7.77 -1.54
CA VAL A 17 2.03 -8.27 -0.34
C VAL A 17 3.52 -8.43 -0.63
N GLY A 18 3.87 -9.07 -1.75
CA GLY A 18 5.27 -9.25 -2.17
C GLY A 18 5.98 -7.91 -2.37
N SER A 19 5.32 -6.95 -3.01
CA SER A 19 5.88 -5.61 -3.23
C SER A 19 6.14 -4.86 -1.94
N VAL A 20 5.20 -4.83 -1.00
CA VAL A 20 5.36 -4.08 0.26
C VAL A 20 6.41 -4.72 1.17
N ILE A 21 6.46 -6.06 1.23
CA ILE A 21 7.48 -6.79 2.00
C ILE A 21 8.86 -6.55 1.40
N PHE A 22 9.01 -6.74 0.09
CA PHE A 22 10.28 -6.51 -0.59
C PHE A 22 10.77 -5.07 -0.38
N ASN A 23 9.89 -4.09 -0.57
CA ASN A 23 10.24 -2.69 -0.43
C ASN A 23 10.70 -2.35 1.00
N TYR A 24 9.97 -2.81 2.02
CA TYR A 24 10.25 -2.46 3.41
C TYR A 24 11.45 -3.21 4.00
N PHE A 25 11.54 -4.53 3.79
CA PHE A 25 12.55 -5.38 4.44
C PHE A 25 13.81 -5.61 3.62
N LEU A 26 13.75 -5.52 2.28
CA LEU A 26 14.91 -5.82 1.42
C LEU A 26 15.47 -4.54 0.80
N LEU A 27 14.66 -3.82 0.01
CA LEU A 27 15.14 -2.66 -0.74
C LEU A 27 15.61 -1.55 0.19
N ARG A 28 14.79 -1.18 1.17
CA ARG A 28 15.10 -0.06 2.05
C ARG A 28 16.41 -0.27 2.85
N PRO A 29 16.65 -1.40 3.52
CA PRO A 29 17.94 -1.66 4.16
C PRO A 29 19.11 -1.64 3.18
N ALA A 30 18.94 -2.22 1.99
CA ALA A 30 19.99 -2.21 0.97
C ALA A 30 20.36 -0.79 0.51
N LEU A 31 19.38 0.09 0.33
CA LEU A 31 19.62 1.49 -0.07
C LEU A 31 20.44 2.28 0.95
N ARG A 32 20.40 1.91 2.24
CA ARG A 32 21.20 2.57 3.29
C ARG A 32 22.69 2.27 3.20
N LEU A 33 23.07 1.19 2.50
CA LEU A 33 24.46 0.78 2.31
C LEU A 33 25.10 1.45 1.10
N ILE A 34 24.31 2.12 0.26
CA ILE A 34 24.75 2.74 -0.99
C ILE A 34 25.02 4.24 -0.74
N PRO A 35 26.07 4.83 -1.35
CA PRO A 35 26.30 6.27 -1.28
C PRO A 35 25.05 7.08 -1.68
N PRO A 36 24.71 8.17 -0.97
CA PRO A 36 23.41 8.83 -1.08
C PRO A 36 23.02 9.23 -2.51
N ALA A 37 23.98 9.72 -3.31
CA ALA A 37 23.73 10.13 -4.69
C ALA A 37 23.20 8.98 -5.57
N HIS A 38 23.75 7.77 -5.42
CA HIS A 38 23.31 6.60 -6.16
C HIS A 38 22.03 6.01 -5.58
N ALA A 39 21.90 6.00 -4.25
CA ALA A 39 20.71 5.50 -3.57
C ALA A 39 19.44 6.26 -3.99
N VAL A 40 19.50 7.59 -4.14
CA VAL A 40 18.36 8.40 -4.59
C VAL A 40 17.89 8.02 -6.00
N VAL A 41 18.82 7.81 -6.93
CA VAL A 41 18.46 7.45 -8.33
C VAL A 41 17.79 6.07 -8.37
N ILE A 42 18.34 5.10 -7.65
CA ILE A 42 17.76 3.76 -7.55
C ILE A 42 16.38 3.83 -6.90
N ALA A 43 16.27 4.52 -5.76
CA ALA A 43 15.02 4.69 -5.02
C ALA A 43 13.93 5.34 -5.88
N GLN A 44 14.27 6.32 -6.73
CA GLN A 44 13.32 6.95 -7.63
C GLN A 44 12.81 6.00 -8.72
N ARG A 45 13.71 5.25 -9.37
CA ARG A 45 13.31 4.28 -10.42
C ARG A 45 12.46 3.17 -9.85
N VAL A 46 12.95 2.52 -8.79
CA VAL A 46 12.29 1.40 -8.15
C VAL A 46 10.98 1.85 -7.48
N GLY A 47 10.99 3.02 -6.81
CA GLY A 47 9.79 3.59 -6.20
C GLY A 47 8.70 3.94 -7.21
N THR A 48 9.06 4.33 -8.44
CA THR A 48 8.07 4.55 -9.51
C THR A 48 7.39 3.25 -9.92
N LEU A 49 8.18 2.19 -10.12
CA LEU A 49 7.64 0.86 -10.45
C LEU A 49 6.72 0.36 -9.34
N PHE A 50 7.14 0.46 -8.08
CA PHE A 50 6.30 0.07 -6.94
C PHE A 50 5.03 0.90 -6.79
N THR A 51 5.06 2.17 -7.18
CA THR A 51 3.86 3.00 -7.20
C THR A 51 2.85 2.42 -8.21
N TYR A 52 3.28 2.15 -9.45
CA TYR A 52 2.38 1.61 -10.47
C TYR A 52 1.88 0.20 -10.14
N THR A 53 2.77 -0.69 -9.70
CA THR A 53 2.37 -2.07 -9.33
C THR A 53 1.46 -2.07 -8.11
N GLY A 54 1.75 -1.25 -7.10
CA GLY A 54 0.94 -1.10 -5.89
C GLY A 54 -0.47 -0.59 -6.20
N TRP A 55 -0.59 0.50 -6.95
CA TRP A 55 -1.90 1.04 -7.36
C TRP A 55 -2.69 0.08 -8.22
N SER A 56 -2.04 -0.59 -9.18
CA SER A 56 -2.69 -1.59 -10.02
C SER A 56 -3.24 -2.75 -9.19
N ALA A 57 -2.45 -3.26 -8.24
CA ALA A 57 -2.88 -4.33 -7.35
C ALA A 57 -4.04 -3.91 -6.43
N LEU A 58 -4.01 -2.70 -5.86
CA LEU A 58 -5.10 -2.17 -5.03
C LEU A 58 -6.42 -2.05 -5.80
N VAL A 59 -6.36 -1.56 -7.05
CA VAL A 59 -7.55 -1.45 -7.92
C VAL A 59 -8.07 -2.83 -8.29
N LEU A 60 -7.19 -3.75 -8.70
CA LEU A 60 -7.60 -5.11 -9.06
C LEU A 60 -8.19 -5.88 -7.88
N LEU A 61 -7.65 -5.73 -6.68
CA LEU A 61 -8.21 -6.32 -5.45
C LEU A 61 -9.65 -5.83 -5.21
N PHE A 62 -9.87 -4.52 -5.31
CA PHE A 62 -11.18 -3.93 -5.12
C PHE A 62 -12.18 -4.42 -6.17
N LEU A 63 -11.84 -4.29 -7.45
CA LEU A 63 -12.74 -4.65 -8.55
C LEU A 63 -13.06 -6.15 -8.53
N SER A 64 -12.05 -7.01 -8.36
CA SER A 64 -12.26 -8.46 -8.32
C SER A 64 -13.06 -8.90 -7.08
N GLY A 65 -12.81 -8.30 -5.92
CA GLY A 65 -13.56 -8.59 -4.68
C GLY A 65 -15.02 -8.14 -4.76
N LEU A 66 -15.26 -6.90 -5.19
CA LEU A 66 -16.59 -6.33 -5.33
C LEU A 66 -17.42 -7.05 -6.39
N THR A 67 -16.82 -7.33 -7.55
CA THR A 67 -17.49 -8.08 -8.63
C THR A 67 -17.84 -9.49 -8.18
N ARG A 68 -16.98 -10.14 -7.38
CA ARG A 68 -17.28 -11.46 -6.83
C ARG A 68 -18.50 -11.42 -5.90
N LEU A 69 -18.57 -10.44 -4.99
CA LEU A 69 -19.73 -10.27 -4.10
C LEU A 69 -21.03 -9.98 -4.89
N TYR A 70 -20.94 -9.19 -5.95
CA TYR A 70 -22.08 -8.95 -6.85
C TYR A 70 -22.58 -10.24 -7.49
N LEU A 71 -21.67 -11.03 -8.05
CA LEU A 71 -22.02 -12.26 -8.77
C LEU A 71 -22.49 -13.40 -7.87
N THR A 72 -22.13 -13.39 -6.58
CA THR A 72 -22.65 -14.37 -5.60
C THR A 72 -23.95 -13.91 -4.92
N GLY A 73 -24.42 -12.69 -5.20
CA GLY A 73 -25.60 -12.12 -4.54
C GLY A 73 -25.34 -11.62 -3.12
N ASP A 74 -24.08 -11.55 -2.70
CA ASP A 74 -23.69 -11.24 -1.32
C ASP A 74 -23.44 -9.75 -1.08
N LEU A 75 -23.69 -8.85 -2.04
CA LEU A 75 -23.45 -7.40 -1.84
C LEU A 75 -24.18 -6.83 -0.63
N GLY A 76 -25.36 -7.38 -0.29
CA GLY A 76 -26.12 -6.96 0.88
C GLY A 76 -25.34 -7.09 2.19
N ILE A 77 -24.33 -7.98 2.25
CA ILE A 77 -23.51 -8.15 3.44
C ILE A 77 -22.83 -6.84 3.84
N LEU A 78 -22.42 -6.01 2.87
CA LEU A 78 -21.64 -4.78 3.09
C LEU A 78 -22.38 -3.69 3.87
N ILE A 79 -23.71 -3.73 3.86
CA ILE A 79 -24.57 -2.75 4.54
C ILE A 79 -25.35 -3.36 5.71
N SER A 80 -25.17 -4.66 5.95
CA SER A 80 -25.89 -5.42 6.96
C SER A 80 -25.03 -5.66 8.20
N ARG A 81 -25.68 -6.04 9.31
CA ARG A 81 -24.97 -6.47 10.52
C ARG A 81 -24.23 -7.81 10.33
N GLU A 82 -24.59 -8.58 9.31
CA GLU A 82 -23.97 -9.88 8.99
C GLU A 82 -22.45 -9.76 8.72
N LEU A 83 -22.00 -8.57 8.32
CA LEU A 83 -20.58 -8.25 8.17
C LEU A 83 -19.78 -8.44 9.47
N PHE A 84 -20.41 -8.34 10.64
CA PHE A 84 -19.71 -8.41 11.93
C PHE A 84 -20.13 -9.61 12.79
N ILE A 85 -21.19 -10.32 12.41
CA ILE A 85 -21.76 -11.42 13.20
C ILE A 85 -21.08 -12.76 12.86
N HIS A 86 -20.94 -13.08 11.58
CA HIS A 86 -20.42 -14.37 11.13
C HIS A 86 -18.93 -14.33 10.81
N GLY A 87 -18.23 -15.46 10.97
CA GLY A 87 -16.80 -15.58 10.68
C GLY A 87 -16.42 -15.09 9.28
N HIS A 88 -17.19 -15.49 8.26
CA HIS A 88 -17.02 -15.01 6.88
C HIS A 88 -17.14 -13.48 6.77
N GLY A 89 -18.16 -12.89 7.40
CA GLY A 89 -18.38 -11.45 7.42
C GLY A 89 -17.20 -10.72 8.06
N ARG A 90 -16.74 -11.18 9.22
CA ARG A 90 -15.63 -10.56 9.96
C ARG A 90 -14.32 -10.59 9.16
N SER A 91 -14.04 -11.70 8.47
CA SER A 91 -12.89 -11.78 7.56
C SER A 91 -13.01 -10.77 6.42
N LEU A 92 -14.19 -10.68 5.80
CA LEU A 92 -14.46 -9.69 4.75
C LEU A 92 -14.30 -8.25 5.27
N ALA A 93 -14.81 -7.95 6.47
CA ALA A 93 -14.67 -6.66 7.12
C ALA A 93 -13.20 -6.28 7.33
N LEU A 94 -12.38 -7.22 7.83
CA LEU A 94 -10.95 -7.01 8.03
C LEU A 94 -10.21 -6.81 6.70
N MET A 95 -10.58 -7.53 5.65
CA MET A 95 -10.03 -7.31 4.30
C MET A 95 -10.37 -5.91 3.78
N ILE A 96 -11.62 -5.48 3.90
CA ILE A 96 -12.06 -4.15 3.45
C ILE A 96 -11.35 -3.05 4.24
N LEU A 97 -11.28 -3.17 5.57
CA LEU A 97 -10.61 -2.19 6.42
C LEU A 97 -9.11 -2.10 6.10
N SER A 98 -8.46 -3.25 5.92
CA SER A 98 -7.04 -3.32 5.56
C SER A 98 -6.78 -2.71 4.18
N TRP A 99 -7.62 -3.04 3.19
CA TRP A 99 -7.55 -2.46 1.86
C TRP A 99 -7.76 -0.94 1.89
N PHE A 100 -8.78 -0.46 2.61
CA PHE A 100 -9.06 0.98 2.72
C PHE A 100 -7.90 1.72 3.39
N THR A 101 -7.36 1.17 4.47
CA THR A 101 -6.19 1.72 5.15
C THR A 101 -4.99 1.78 4.21
N ALA A 102 -4.75 0.72 3.43
CA ALA A 102 -3.67 0.66 2.45
C ALA A 102 -3.86 1.65 1.29
N VAL A 103 -5.10 1.93 0.86
CA VAL A 103 -5.40 2.95 -0.16
C VAL A 103 -5.11 4.35 0.39
N VAL A 104 -5.56 4.66 1.60
CA VAL A 104 -5.36 5.98 2.22
C VAL A 104 -3.87 6.25 2.46
N SER A 105 -3.16 5.30 3.05
CA SER A 105 -1.71 5.41 3.27
C SER A 105 -0.95 5.55 1.94
N SER A 106 -1.27 4.73 0.94
CA SER A 106 -0.61 4.78 -0.39
C SER A 106 -0.90 6.09 -1.12
N SER A 107 -2.10 6.68 -0.92
CA SER A 107 -2.45 8.00 -1.42
C SER A 107 -1.57 9.09 -0.80
N ILE A 108 -1.45 9.10 0.53
CA ILE A 108 -0.60 10.06 1.24
C ILE A 108 0.86 9.92 0.79
N MET A 109 1.36 8.69 0.68
CA MET A 109 2.71 8.43 0.20
C MET A 109 2.94 8.94 -1.23
N THR A 110 1.99 8.66 -2.14
CA THR A 110 2.13 8.95 -3.57
C THR A 110 1.96 10.43 -3.88
N PHE A 111 0.92 11.06 -3.33
CA PHE A 111 0.50 12.41 -3.72
C PHE A 111 1.04 13.50 -2.79
N THR A 112 1.45 13.16 -1.56
CA THR A 112 1.93 14.16 -0.59
C THR A 112 3.42 13.97 -0.29
N LEU A 113 3.84 12.80 0.16
CA LEU A 113 5.21 12.58 0.62
C LEU A 113 6.22 12.52 -0.53
N ARG A 114 5.89 11.78 -1.59
CA ARG A 114 6.78 11.61 -2.74
C ARG A 114 7.13 12.95 -3.42
N PRO A 115 6.18 13.86 -3.72
CA PRO A 115 6.52 15.18 -4.26
C PRO A 115 7.42 16.00 -3.34
N ARG A 116 7.16 15.97 -2.01
CA ARG A 116 8.00 16.67 -1.02
C ARG A 116 9.44 16.15 -1.00
N LEU A 117 9.63 14.84 -1.11
CA LEU A 117 10.95 14.21 -1.15
C LEU A 117 11.71 14.50 -2.46
N MET A 118 10.98 14.61 -3.58
CA MET A 118 11.57 14.84 -4.91
C MET A 118 11.77 16.32 -5.26
N SER A 119 11.23 17.25 -4.47
CA SER A 119 11.39 18.69 -4.69
C SER A 119 12.86 19.10 -4.74
N LYS A 120 13.23 19.90 -5.74
CA LYS A 120 14.57 20.47 -5.96
C LYS A 120 14.53 21.98 -5.76
N LEU A 121 15.58 22.55 -5.15
CA LEU A 121 15.77 24.00 -5.16
C LEU A 121 16.12 24.44 -6.57
N LEU A 122 15.45 25.49 -7.06
CA LEU A 122 15.74 26.04 -8.38
C LEU A 122 17.04 26.84 -8.29
N VAL A 123 17.98 26.56 -9.20
CA VAL A 123 19.31 27.20 -9.20
C VAL A 123 19.20 28.72 -9.43
N GLY A 124 18.14 29.18 -10.11
CA GLY A 124 17.90 30.60 -10.37
C GLY A 124 17.35 31.42 -9.20
N SER A 125 17.03 30.82 -8.05
CA SER A 125 16.40 31.53 -6.93
C SER A 125 17.38 32.00 -5.83
N ASN A 126 18.70 31.92 -6.05
CA ASN A 126 19.74 32.25 -5.06
C ASN A 126 19.41 31.73 -3.65
N PRO A 127 19.24 30.40 -3.48
CA PRO A 127 18.77 29.83 -2.23
C PRO A 127 19.67 30.20 -1.06
N THR A 128 19.07 30.66 0.03
CA THR A 128 19.78 30.99 1.26
C THR A 128 20.10 29.70 2.04
N LEU A 129 21.04 29.79 3.00
CA LEU A 129 21.31 28.69 3.93
C LEU A 129 20.05 28.27 4.71
N ALA A 130 19.16 29.23 5.02
CA ALA A 130 17.89 28.96 5.67
C ALA A 130 16.95 28.12 4.78
N ASP A 131 16.93 28.35 3.46
CA ASP A 131 16.12 27.57 2.52
C ASP A 131 16.61 26.12 2.41
N VAL A 132 17.93 25.93 2.44
CA VAL A 132 18.56 24.60 2.43
C VAL A 132 18.19 23.83 3.70
N GLU A 133 18.29 24.46 4.86
CA GLU A 133 17.99 23.80 6.14
C GLU A 133 16.48 23.49 6.27
N LYS A 134 15.60 24.43 5.90
CA LYS A 134 14.14 24.20 5.86
C LYS A 134 13.75 23.02 4.96
N ARG A 135 14.43 22.86 3.82
CA ARG A 135 14.23 21.72 2.93
C ARG A 135 14.68 20.42 3.58
N ARG A 136 15.86 20.43 4.21
CA ARG A 136 16.42 19.26 4.89
C ARG A 136 15.48 18.75 5.99
N THR A 137 14.94 19.64 6.81
CA THR A 137 13.98 19.28 7.87
C THR A 137 12.70 18.70 7.28
N THR A 138 12.13 19.35 6.26
CA THR A 138 10.92 18.84 5.56
C THR A 138 11.14 17.45 4.95
N GLN A 139 12.30 17.21 4.35
CA GLN A 139 12.66 15.90 3.78
C GLN A 139 12.82 14.84 4.87
N MET A 140 13.44 15.19 6.00
CA MET A 140 13.62 14.30 7.13
C MET A 140 12.27 13.87 7.74
N GLU A 141 11.38 14.83 8.00
CA GLU A 141 10.02 14.55 8.49
C GLU A 141 9.22 13.68 7.51
N SER A 142 9.28 14.02 6.22
CA SER A 142 8.58 13.26 5.17
C SER A 142 9.13 11.83 5.06
N SER A 143 10.43 11.63 5.27
CA SER A 143 11.05 10.30 5.28
C SER A 143 10.60 9.46 6.47
N VAL A 144 10.42 10.05 7.66
CA VAL A 144 9.90 9.33 8.84
C VAL A 144 8.45 8.91 8.61
N TRP A 145 7.62 9.80 8.07
CA TRP A 145 6.24 9.47 7.73
C TRP A 145 6.14 8.41 6.63
N LEU A 146 6.99 8.47 5.62
CA LEU A 146 7.05 7.47 4.57
C LEU A 146 7.33 6.08 5.16
N ASP A 147 8.25 5.99 6.12
CA ASP A 147 8.59 4.74 6.78
C ASP A 147 7.41 4.15 7.56
N ARG A 148 6.73 4.99 8.36
CA ARG A 148 5.57 4.59 9.14
C ARG A 148 4.43 4.07 8.25
N LEU A 149 4.16 4.76 7.13
CA LEU A 149 3.12 4.35 6.20
C LEU A 149 3.50 3.08 5.41
N GLN A 150 4.77 2.87 5.11
CA GLN A 150 5.24 1.60 4.53
C GLN A 150 5.05 0.43 5.50
N LEU A 151 5.40 0.61 6.78
CA LEU A 151 5.16 -0.41 7.80
C LEU A 151 3.66 -0.68 7.98
N LEU A 152 2.83 0.36 8.00
CA LEU A 152 1.37 0.21 8.03
C LEU A 152 0.86 -0.60 6.84
N ASN A 153 1.40 -0.38 5.64
CA ASN A 153 1.06 -1.17 4.45
C ASN A 153 1.49 -2.63 4.57
N VAL A 154 2.65 -2.92 5.17
CA VAL A 154 3.07 -4.30 5.45
C VAL A 154 2.07 -4.97 6.40
N ILE A 155 1.75 -4.32 7.53
CA ILE A 155 0.84 -4.87 8.54
C ILE A 155 -0.54 -5.12 7.94
N THR A 156 -1.14 -4.12 7.28
CA THR A 156 -2.46 -4.24 6.66
C THR A 156 -2.50 -5.28 5.55
N SER A 157 -1.45 -5.40 4.73
CA SER A 157 -1.38 -6.43 3.68
C SER A 157 -1.32 -7.84 4.27
N ILE A 158 -0.56 -8.04 5.37
CA ILE A 158 -0.50 -9.32 6.08
C ILE A 158 -1.86 -9.65 6.71
N LEU A 159 -2.48 -8.68 7.39
CA LEU A 159 -3.81 -8.86 7.99
C LEU A 159 -4.87 -9.21 6.93
N ALA A 160 -4.88 -8.51 5.79
CA ALA A 160 -5.78 -8.82 4.68
C ALA A 160 -5.56 -10.23 4.13
N MET A 161 -4.30 -10.67 4.01
CA MET A 161 -3.96 -12.00 3.52
C MET A 161 -4.40 -13.09 4.50
N ILE A 162 -4.18 -12.91 5.81
CA ILE A 162 -4.65 -13.82 6.86
C ILE A 162 -6.18 -13.89 6.85
N ALA A 163 -6.86 -12.74 6.75
CA ALA A 163 -8.31 -12.67 6.66
C ALA A 163 -8.83 -13.41 5.41
N GLY A 164 -8.21 -13.19 4.24
CA GLY A 164 -8.57 -13.90 3.01
C GLY A 164 -8.37 -15.42 3.10
N ALA A 165 -7.24 -15.87 3.68
CA ALA A 165 -6.97 -17.29 3.89
C ALA A 165 -7.97 -17.94 4.87
N SER A 166 -8.35 -17.22 5.93
CA SER A 166 -9.30 -17.73 6.94
C SER A 166 -10.67 -18.08 6.37
N ILE A 167 -11.10 -17.45 5.27
CA ILE A 167 -12.39 -17.73 4.61
C ILE A 167 -12.51 -19.21 4.21
N ILE A 168 -11.39 -19.87 3.88
CA ILE A 168 -11.37 -21.31 3.55
C ILE A 168 -11.77 -22.17 4.77
N HIS A 169 -11.55 -21.67 5.98
CA HIS A 169 -11.82 -22.35 7.24
C HIS A 169 -13.09 -21.85 7.96
N GLY A 170 -13.97 -21.13 7.25
CA GLY A 170 -15.20 -20.55 7.82
C GLY A 170 -15.06 -19.10 8.30
N GLY A 171 -13.86 -18.52 8.19
CA GLY A 171 -13.55 -17.12 8.53
C GLY A 171 -12.88 -16.95 9.89
N LEU A 172 -12.73 -15.69 10.31
CA LEU A 172 -12.11 -15.33 11.59
C LEU A 172 -13.14 -15.37 12.71
N PHE A 173 -12.84 -16.24 13.68
CA PHE A 173 -13.63 -16.54 14.88
C PHE A 173 -15.00 -17.14 14.58
#